data_AF-A0A925K0T4-F1
#
_entry.id   AF-A0A925K0T4-F1
#
_cell.length_a   1.000
_cell.length_b   1.000
_cell.length_c   1.000
_cell.angle_alpha   90.00
_cell.angle_beta   90.00
_cell.angle_gamma   90.00
#
_symmetry.space_group_name_H-M   'P 1'
#
loop_
_entity.id
_entity.type
_entity.pdbx_description
1 polymer ?
#
loop_
_entity_poly.entity_id
_entity_poly.type
_entity_poly.pdbx_seq_one_letter_code
_entity_poly.pdbx_strand_id
1 'polypeptide(L)'
;MKAVLVRAGSLLILTLCVAVLSPSTLAGAARAQAKRADARLVARAEYYTGDEFHVEARTPKGARVLAVRRPSAQVLGAIDSGLTELFAIARRHKYTSRLSYADYTIFIARADRTRDSAGAYSPDIAIGAAQYAGSVYDKGGYVYAAGMVLSMEPCAFVIGEHDRDFQRISNVARYEGEHIILYHNDRRLYSKTADHSRGGSHPILQ
;
A
#
# COMPACT_ATOMS: atom_id res chain seq x y z
N MET A 1 43.09 -2.66 -82.99
CA MET A 1 41.84 -1.90 -82.75
C MET A 1 40.97 -2.70 -81.79
N LYS A 2 40.58 -2.08 -80.65
CA LYS A 2 39.37 -2.26 -79.80
C LYS A 2 38.87 -3.69 -79.51
N ALA A 3 38.47 -4.10 -78.30
CA ALA A 3 38.40 -3.52 -76.97
C ALA A 3 38.13 -4.67 -75.97
N VAL A 4 38.61 -4.51 -74.74
CA VAL A 4 38.35 -5.39 -73.58
C VAL A 4 36.94 -5.10 -73.05
N LEU A 5 36.18 -6.13 -72.66
CA LEU A 5 35.01 -5.97 -71.78
C LEU A 5 34.99 -7.04 -70.69
N VAL A 6 35.32 -6.60 -69.47
CA VAL A 6 35.14 -7.30 -68.20
C VAL A 6 33.69 -7.13 -67.78
N ARG A 7 33.01 -8.20 -67.33
CA ARG A 7 31.71 -8.08 -66.65
C ARG A 7 31.86 -8.40 -65.17
N ALA A 8 31.43 -7.42 -64.37
CA ALA A 8 31.51 -7.32 -62.93
C ALA A 8 30.58 -8.29 -62.20
N GLY A 9 31.05 -8.77 -61.04
CA GLY A 9 30.25 -9.49 -60.07
C GLY A 9 29.28 -8.58 -59.35
N SER A 10 28.05 -9.06 -59.15
CA SER A 10 27.02 -8.39 -58.37
C SER A 10 27.22 -8.67 -56.89
N LEU A 11 27.56 -7.62 -56.14
CA LEU A 11 27.60 -7.62 -54.68
C LEU A 11 26.16 -7.44 -54.16
N LEU A 12 25.62 -8.48 -53.51
CA LEU A 12 24.31 -8.43 -52.84
C LEU A 12 24.48 -7.74 -51.48
N ILE A 13 24.09 -6.48 -51.37
CA ILE A 13 24.07 -5.75 -50.09
C ILE A 13 22.80 -6.16 -49.33
N LEU A 14 22.98 -6.94 -48.27
CA LEU A 14 21.92 -7.31 -47.33
C LEU A 14 21.70 -6.15 -46.35
N THR A 15 20.70 -5.30 -46.62
CA THR A 15 20.34 -4.20 -45.72
C THR A 15 19.63 -4.77 -44.49
N LEU A 16 20.37 -4.88 -43.38
CA LEU A 16 19.82 -5.24 -42.07
C LEU A 16 18.97 -4.06 -41.55
N CYS A 17 17.66 -4.12 -41.73
CA CYS A 17 16.71 -3.21 -41.07
C CYS A 17 16.73 -3.49 -39.56
N VAL A 18 17.60 -2.82 -38.82
CA VAL A 18 17.51 -2.75 -37.36
C VAL A 18 16.24 -1.95 -37.05
N ALA A 19 15.17 -2.65 -36.68
CA ALA A 19 13.98 -2.03 -36.13
C ALA A 19 14.38 -1.35 -34.81
N VAL A 20 14.58 -0.03 -34.86
CA VAL A 20 14.76 0.81 -33.68
C VAL A 20 13.46 0.75 -32.88
N LEU A 21 13.37 -0.18 -31.93
CA LEU A 21 12.33 -0.19 -30.91
C LEU A 21 12.44 1.11 -30.13
N SER A 22 11.62 2.10 -30.47
CA SER A 22 11.60 3.39 -29.79
C SER A 22 11.24 3.16 -28.31
N PRO A 23 12.06 3.61 -27.34
CA PRO A 23 11.83 3.40 -25.90
C PRO A 23 10.54 4.06 -25.36
N SER A 24 9.86 4.86 -26.18
CA SER A 24 8.65 5.62 -25.86
C SER A 24 7.42 4.73 -25.57
N THR A 25 7.33 3.53 -26.16
CA THR A 25 6.14 2.67 -26.02
C THR A 25 6.09 1.93 -24.68
N LEU A 26 7.25 1.51 -24.16
CA LEU A 26 7.36 0.81 -22.87
C LEU A 26 7.07 1.74 -21.68
N ALA A 27 7.54 2.99 -21.73
CA ALA A 27 7.29 3.97 -20.69
C ALA A 27 5.80 4.37 -20.57
N GLY A 28 5.10 4.49 -21.71
CA GLY A 28 3.66 4.78 -21.74
C GLY A 28 2.81 3.67 -21.15
N ALA A 29 3.12 2.41 -21.46
CA ALA A 29 2.44 1.23 -20.91
C ALA A 29 2.63 1.11 -19.38
N ALA A 30 3.86 1.30 -18.89
CA ALA A 30 4.17 1.26 -17.46
C ALA A 30 3.43 2.35 -16.68
N ARG A 31 3.37 3.58 -17.19
CA ARG A 31 2.64 4.69 -16.56
C ARG A 31 1.14 4.46 -16.54
N ALA A 32 0.57 3.92 -17.61
CA ALA A 32 -0.85 3.56 -17.68
C ALA A 32 -1.20 2.42 -16.71
N GLN A 33 -0.32 1.42 -16.58
CA GLN A 33 -0.46 0.33 -15.62
C GLN A 33 -0.40 0.82 -14.17
N ALA A 34 0.56 1.69 -13.84
CA ALA A 34 0.66 2.31 -12.51
C ALA A 34 -0.61 3.10 -12.17
N LYS A 35 -1.09 3.96 -13.08
CA LYS A 35 -2.33 4.73 -12.89
C LYS A 35 -3.57 3.84 -12.68
N ARG A 36 -3.63 2.69 -13.37
CA ARG A 36 -4.72 1.70 -13.18
C ARG A 36 -4.61 0.97 -11.85
N ALA A 37 -3.40 0.61 -11.41
CA ALA A 37 -3.17 0.00 -10.11
C ALA A 37 -3.56 0.97 -8.98
N ASP A 38 -3.20 2.25 -9.11
CA ASP A 38 -3.60 3.32 -8.20
C ASP A 38 -5.14 3.47 -8.14
N ALA A 39 -5.82 3.50 -9.29
CA ALA A 39 -7.28 3.63 -9.33
C ALA A 39 -7.99 2.44 -8.66
N ARG A 40 -7.51 1.22 -8.87
CA ARG A 40 -8.05 0.02 -8.21
C ARG A 40 -7.83 0.04 -6.70
N LEU A 41 -6.68 0.55 -6.26
CA LEU A 41 -6.36 0.67 -4.85
C LEU A 41 -7.25 1.71 -4.16
N VAL A 42 -7.46 2.86 -4.78
CA VAL A 42 -8.40 3.87 -4.28
C VAL A 42 -9.81 3.29 -4.19
N ALA A 43 -10.34 2.71 -5.27
CA ALA A 43 -11.68 2.12 -5.28
C ALA A 43 -11.86 1.03 -4.21
N ARG A 44 -10.78 0.28 -3.89
CA ARG A 44 -10.79 -0.70 -2.81
C ARG A 44 -10.88 -0.03 -1.44
N ALA A 45 -10.11 1.03 -1.19
CA ALA A 45 -10.20 1.79 0.05
C ALA A 45 -11.63 2.34 0.24
N GLU A 46 -12.18 2.97 -0.80
CA GLU A 46 -13.54 3.52 -0.80
C GLU A 46 -14.61 2.44 -0.58
N TYR A 47 -14.45 1.27 -1.20
CA TYR A 47 -15.35 0.13 -0.98
C TYR A 47 -15.40 -0.32 0.48
N TYR A 48 -14.25 -0.39 1.16
CA TYR A 48 -14.19 -0.90 2.52
C TYR A 48 -14.59 0.13 3.58
N THR A 49 -14.30 1.41 3.35
CA THR A 49 -14.55 2.45 4.36
C THR A 49 -15.81 3.27 4.08
N GLY A 50 -16.33 3.23 2.86
CA GLY A 50 -17.45 4.08 2.42
C GLY A 50 -17.07 5.56 2.25
N ASP A 51 -15.78 5.91 2.33
CA ASP A 51 -15.28 7.27 2.14
C ASP A 51 -14.89 7.57 0.69
N GLU A 52 -14.71 8.85 0.36
CA GLU A 52 -14.05 9.33 -0.86
C GLU A 52 -12.74 10.05 -0.50
N PHE A 53 -11.62 9.62 -1.11
CA PHE A 53 -10.28 10.13 -0.79
C PHE A 53 -9.83 11.21 -1.78
N HIS A 54 -10.14 12.46 -1.47
CA HIS A 54 -9.87 13.60 -2.35
C HIS A 54 -8.61 14.40 -1.99
N VAL A 55 -7.95 14.08 -0.87
CA VAL A 55 -6.70 14.74 -0.47
C VAL A 55 -5.52 13.81 -0.69
N GLU A 56 -4.53 14.27 -1.45
CA GLU A 56 -3.23 13.62 -1.54
C GLU A 56 -2.17 14.43 -0.79
N ALA A 57 -1.33 13.73 -0.02
CA ALA A 57 -0.21 14.28 0.73
C ALA A 57 0.96 13.29 0.74
N ARG A 58 2.08 13.71 1.32
CA ARG A 58 3.22 12.85 1.63
C ARG A 58 3.68 13.08 3.04
N THR A 59 4.13 12.01 3.70
CA THR A 59 4.84 12.15 4.98
C THR A 59 6.22 12.76 4.76
N PRO A 60 6.84 13.37 5.78
CA PRO A 60 8.20 13.89 5.70
C PRO A 60 9.25 12.88 5.18
N LYS A 61 9.10 11.58 5.48
CA LYS A 61 10.01 10.52 5.01
C LYS A 61 9.60 9.88 3.68
N GLY A 62 8.49 10.30 3.09
CA GLY A 62 8.16 10.03 1.69
C GLY A 62 7.03 9.02 1.45
N ALA A 63 6.39 8.51 2.50
CA ALA A 63 5.21 7.66 2.32
C ALA A 63 4.06 8.47 1.70
N ARG A 64 3.33 7.84 0.77
CA ARG A 64 2.18 8.48 0.12
C ARG A 64 0.98 8.39 1.03
N VAL A 65 0.21 9.47 1.13
CA VAL A 65 -1.00 9.53 1.95
C VAL A 65 -2.17 9.99 1.10
N LEU A 66 -3.26 9.23 1.14
CA LEU A 66 -4.56 9.59 0.57
C LEU A 66 -5.55 9.72 1.72
N ALA A 67 -6.27 10.83 1.80
CA ALA A 67 -7.07 11.13 2.97
C ALA A 67 -8.40 11.79 2.61
N VAL A 68 -9.38 11.60 3.50
CA VAL A 68 -10.68 12.25 3.41
C VAL A 68 -10.60 13.73 3.84
N ARG A 69 -9.61 14.09 4.64
CA ARG A 69 -9.33 15.46 5.07
C ARG A 69 -7.83 15.68 5.08
N ARG A 70 -7.40 16.94 4.98
CA ARG A 70 -5.98 17.29 5.02
C ARG A 70 -5.37 16.86 6.37
N PRO A 71 -4.42 15.90 6.39
CA PRO A 71 -3.76 15.49 7.63
C PRO A 71 -2.87 16.62 8.16
N SER A 72 -2.78 16.74 9.49
CA SER A 72 -1.83 17.68 10.09
C SER A 72 -0.39 17.18 9.98
N ALA A 73 0.59 18.06 10.20
CA ALA A 73 1.99 17.67 10.27
C ALA A 73 2.26 16.63 11.38
N GLN A 74 1.53 16.70 12.51
CA GLN A 74 1.65 15.69 13.57
C GLN A 74 1.16 14.32 13.14
N VAL A 75 0.04 14.25 12.40
CA VAL A 75 -0.48 12.99 11.86
C VAL A 75 0.52 12.37 10.87
N LEU A 76 1.04 13.17 9.94
CA LEU A 76 2.03 12.71 8.96
C LEU A 76 3.33 12.25 9.63
N GLY A 77 3.79 12.97 10.65
CA GLY A 77 4.96 12.60 11.46
C GLY A 77 4.73 11.33 12.29
N ALA A 78 3.52 11.11 12.80
CA ALA A 78 3.16 9.90 13.54
C ALA A 78 3.19 8.64 12.66
N ILE A 79 2.71 8.75 11.41
CA ILE A 79 2.84 7.65 10.42
C ILE A 79 4.31 7.31 10.20
N ASP A 80 5.16 8.32 10.00
CA ASP A 80 6.59 8.11 9.84
C ASP A 80 7.22 7.47 11.07
N SER A 81 6.85 7.88 12.28
CA SER A 81 7.34 7.27 13.53
C SER A 81 7.01 5.78 13.60
N GLY A 82 5.76 5.40 13.28
CA GLY A 82 5.33 4.00 13.26
C GLY A 82 6.10 3.16 12.26
N LEU A 83 6.24 3.63 11.02
CA LEU A 83 7.04 2.97 10.00
C LEU A 83 8.53 2.92 10.34
N THR A 84 9.07 3.96 10.98
CA THR A 84 10.46 4.00 11.44
C THR A 84 10.73 2.90 12.45
N GLU A 85 9.87 2.80 13.46
CA GLU A 85 9.97 1.75 14.47
C GLU A 85 9.89 0.39 13.81
N LEU A 86 8.84 0.15 13.01
CA LEU A 86 8.65 -1.09 12.26
C LEU A 86 9.90 -1.50 11.47
N PHE A 87 10.49 -0.58 10.69
CA PHE A 87 11.68 -0.89 9.90
C PHE A 87 12.90 -1.19 10.78
N ALA A 88 13.03 -0.57 11.95
CA ALA A 88 14.07 -0.90 12.91
C ALA A 88 13.87 -2.32 13.48
N ILE A 89 12.64 -2.70 13.81
CA ILE A 89 12.29 -4.06 14.27
C ILE A 89 12.61 -5.08 13.17
N ALA A 90 12.10 -4.86 11.95
CA ALA A 90 12.32 -5.74 10.81
C ALA A 90 13.81 -6.01 10.55
N ARG A 91 14.66 -4.98 10.65
CA ARG A 91 16.12 -5.14 10.53
C ARG A 91 16.73 -6.01 11.62
N ARG A 92 16.24 -5.97 12.86
CA ARG A 92 16.69 -6.89 13.93
C ARG A 92 16.35 -8.34 13.61
N HIS A 93 15.23 -8.57 12.93
CA HIS A 93 14.83 -9.87 12.39
C HIS A 93 15.52 -10.24 11.06
N LYS A 94 16.49 -9.42 10.61
CA LYS A 94 17.24 -9.58 9.34
C LYS A 94 16.36 -9.55 8.09
N TYR A 95 15.15 -8.99 8.18
CA TYR A 95 14.29 -8.73 7.04
C TYR A 95 14.85 -7.57 6.22
N THR A 96 14.69 -7.62 4.90
CA THR A 96 15.31 -6.67 3.96
C THR A 96 14.34 -6.09 2.94
N SER A 97 13.18 -6.74 2.73
CA SER A 97 12.18 -6.29 1.76
C SER A 97 11.18 -5.32 2.38
N ARG A 98 10.72 -4.33 1.60
CA ARG A 98 9.69 -3.34 1.94
C ARG A 98 10.02 -2.47 3.16
N LEU A 99 11.29 -2.06 3.26
CA LEU A 99 11.81 -1.19 4.34
C LEU A 99 12.05 0.26 3.89
N SER A 100 11.31 0.71 2.88
CA SER A 100 11.36 2.07 2.33
C SER A 100 10.00 2.74 2.51
N TYR A 101 9.96 3.97 3.04
CA TYR A 101 8.72 4.73 3.21
C TYR A 101 8.00 4.94 1.88
N ALA A 102 8.75 5.17 0.80
CA ALA A 102 8.19 5.43 -0.53
C ALA A 102 7.45 4.22 -1.14
N ASP A 103 7.64 3.02 -0.58
CA ASP A 103 6.88 1.83 -0.99
C ASP A 103 5.43 1.87 -0.48
N TYR A 104 5.14 2.68 0.54
CA TYR A 104 3.88 2.65 1.26
C TYR A 104 2.90 3.73 0.77
N THR A 105 1.65 3.30 0.55
CA THR A 105 0.49 4.16 0.37
C THR A 105 -0.48 3.95 1.53
N ILE A 106 -0.70 5.00 2.33
CA ILE A 106 -1.56 4.97 3.51
C ILE A 106 -2.83 5.75 3.24
N PHE A 107 -3.97 5.13 3.47
CA PHE A 107 -5.27 5.78 3.42
C PHE A 107 -5.66 6.24 4.83
N ILE A 108 -6.15 7.47 4.98
CA ILE A 108 -6.69 7.99 6.25
C ILE A 108 -8.19 8.21 6.06
N ALA A 109 -8.96 7.26 6.57
CA ALA A 109 -10.42 7.21 6.49
C ALA A 109 -11.07 7.90 7.69
N ARG A 110 -12.36 8.19 7.62
CA ARG A 110 -13.08 8.71 8.78
C ARG A 110 -13.21 7.62 9.84
N ALA A 111 -12.99 8.00 11.08
CA ALA A 111 -13.44 7.22 12.22
C ALA A 111 -14.97 7.18 12.23
N ASP A 112 -15.55 6.04 12.59
CA ASP A 112 -16.99 5.90 12.71
C ASP A 112 -17.51 6.86 13.80
N ARG A 113 -18.60 7.54 13.47
CA ARG A 113 -19.31 8.45 14.35
C ARG A 113 -20.51 7.78 15.01
N THR A 114 -20.59 6.45 15.01
CA THR A 114 -21.49 5.73 15.90
C THR A 114 -21.03 5.93 17.35
N ARG A 115 -21.95 6.36 18.22
CA ARG A 115 -21.69 6.53 19.65
C ARG A 115 -21.90 5.21 20.38
N ASP A 116 -21.03 4.90 21.32
CA ASP A 116 -21.24 3.84 22.29
C ASP A 116 -22.29 4.22 23.35
N SER A 117 -22.58 3.29 24.27
CA SER A 117 -23.54 3.51 25.36
C SER A 117 -23.12 4.60 26.35
N ALA A 118 -21.84 4.99 26.36
CA ALA A 118 -21.32 6.11 27.15
C ALA A 118 -21.33 7.44 26.36
N GLY A 119 -21.82 7.43 25.12
CA GLY A 119 -21.89 8.59 24.24
C GLY A 119 -20.57 8.94 23.54
N ALA A 120 -19.52 8.12 23.68
CA ALA A 120 -18.24 8.33 23.01
C ALA A 120 -18.29 7.80 21.56
N TYR A 121 -17.67 8.51 20.63
CA TYR A 121 -17.52 8.01 19.26
C TYR A 121 -16.45 6.92 19.20
N SER A 122 -16.66 5.93 18.34
CA SER A 122 -15.60 4.97 18.01
C SER A 122 -14.40 5.70 17.36
N PRO A 123 -13.17 5.44 17.81
CA PRO A 123 -11.98 5.96 17.12
C PRO A 123 -11.69 5.28 15.77
N ASP A 124 -12.41 4.20 15.46
CA ASP A 124 -12.05 3.22 14.44
C ASP A 124 -12.96 3.27 13.22
N ILE A 125 -12.51 2.68 12.11
CA ILE A 125 -13.30 2.59 10.88
C ILE A 125 -14.31 1.44 11.04
N ALA A 126 -15.57 1.67 10.68
CA ALA A 126 -16.52 0.60 10.50
C ALA A 126 -16.29 -0.09 9.15
N ILE A 127 -15.90 -1.37 9.18
CA ILE A 127 -15.71 -2.18 7.96
C ILE A 127 -16.64 -3.39 8.02
N GLY A 128 -17.12 -3.87 6.87
CA GLY A 128 -18.00 -5.05 6.81
C GLY A 128 -17.39 -6.26 7.53
N ALA A 129 -18.20 -7.00 8.30
CA ALA A 129 -17.68 -7.99 9.25
C ALA A 129 -16.93 -9.14 8.57
N ALA A 130 -17.29 -9.48 7.33
CA ALA A 130 -16.59 -10.50 6.52
C ALA A 130 -16.29 -11.78 7.33
N GLN A 131 -15.01 -12.13 7.50
CA GLN A 131 -14.58 -13.31 8.26
C GLN A 131 -14.94 -13.28 9.75
N TYR A 132 -15.29 -12.12 10.29
CA TYR A 132 -15.76 -11.93 11.66
C TYR A 132 -17.29 -12.06 11.79
N ALA A 133 -18.03 -12.28 10.69
CA ALA A 133 -19.49 -12.40 10.74
C ALA A 133 -19.92 -13.51 11.73
N GLY A 134 -20.84 -13.15 12.64
CA GLY A 134 -21.32 -14.03 13.71
C GLY A 134 -20.36 -14.22 14.89
N SER A 135 -19.19 -13.58 14.90
CA SER A 135 -18.28 -13.57 16.06
C SER A 135 -18.62 -12.48 17.06
N VAL A 136 -17.95 -12.46 18.22
CA VAL A 136 -18.10 -11.40 19.23
C VAL A 136 -17.67 -10.00 18.74
N TYR A 137 -16.93 -9.94 17.64
CA TYR A 137 -16.51 -8.69 17.01
C TYR A 137 -17.60 -8.12 16.09
N ASP A 138 -18.51 -8.96 15.60
CA ASP A 138 -19.60 -8.55 14.72
C ASP A 138 -20.59 -7.63 15.45
N LYS A 139 -20.73 -6.40 14.96
CA LYS A 139 -21.66 -5.38 15.44
C LYS A 139 -22.95 -5.31 14.63
N GLY A 140 -23.33 -6.42 13.99
CA GLY A 140 -24.54 -6.51 13.18
C GLY A 140 -24.27 -6.27 11.70
N GLY A 141 -23.22 -6.88 11.17
CA GLY A 141 -22.76 -6.80 9.78
C GLY A 141 -21.44 -6.06 9.59
N TYR A 142 -20.85 -5.51 10.64
CA TYR A 142 -19.59 -4.75 10.58
C TYR A 142 -18.71 -4.96 11.83
N VAL A 143 -17.43 -4.62 11.73
CA VAL A 143 -16.48 -4.55 12.85
C VAL A 143 -15.83 -3.17 12.90
N TYR A 144 -15.37 -2.77 14.09
CA TYR A 144 -14.50 -1.61 14.25
C TYR A 144 -13.04 -2.03 14.08
N ALA A 145 -12.37 -1.42 13.11
CA ALA A 145 -10.98 -1.66 12.81
C ALA A 145 -10.17 -0.36 12.88
N ALA A 146 -9.11 -0.35 13.68
CA ALA A 146 -8.19 0.78 13.75
C ALA A 146 -7.43 0.97 12.43
N GLY A 147 -7.15 -0.13 11.72
CA GLY A 147 -6.61 -0.15 10.38
C GLY A 147 -6.89 -1.47 9.67
N MET A 148 -6.53 -1.53 8.38
CA MET A 148 -6.65 -2.72 7.56
C MET A 148 -5.69 -2.66 6.37
N VAL A 149 -4.93 -3.73 6.13
CA VAL A 149 -4.15 -3.90 4.88
C VAL A 149 -5.07 -4.04 3.67
N LEU A 150 -4.86 -3.18 2.67
CA LEU A 150 -5.61 -3.15 1.41
C LEU A 150 -4.88 -3.90 0.28
N SER A 151 -3.55 -3.85 0.29
CA SER A 151 -2.71 -4.55 -0.66
C SER A 151 -1.33 -4.83 -0.10
N MET A 152 -0.80 -6.00 -0.47
CA MET A 152 0.58 -6.38 -0.19
C MET A 152 1.51 -5.90 -1.30
N GLU A 153 0.97 -5.68 -2.50
CA GLU A 153 1.66 -5.16 -3.68
C GLU A 153 0.70 -4.26 -4.48
N PRO A 154 0.87 -2.92 -4.47
CA PRO A 154 1.85 -2.16 -3.68
C PRO A 154 1.55 -2.21 -2.17
N CYS A 155 2.51 -1.83 -1.31
CA CYS A 155 2.33 -1.84 0.15
C CYS A 155 1.28 -0.79 0.55
N ALA A 156 0.06 -1.23 0.85
CA ALA A 156 -1.03 -0.29 1.11
C ALA A 156 -1.97 -0.76 2.21
N PHE A 157 -2.34 0.19 3.06
CA PHE A 157 -3.28 -0.03 4.16
C PHE A 157 -4.07 1.24 4.45
N VAL A 158 -5.20 1.09 5.15
CA VAL A 158 -6.04 2.18 5.62
C VAL A 158 -5.98 2.25 7.15
N ILE A 159 -6.06 3.46 7.71
CA ILE A 159 -6.13 3.74 9.14
C ILE A 159 -7.25 4.74 9.43
N GLY A 160 -7.81 4.69 10.65
CA GLY A 160 -8.78 5.68 11.11
C GLY A 160 -8.16 7.07 11.35
N GLU A 161 -8.91 8.14 11.08
CA GLU A 161 -8.48 9.50 11.39
C GLU A 161 -8.38 9.71 12.91
N HIS A 162 -7.29 10.34 13.34
CA HIS A 162 -7.14 10.85 14.71
C HIS A 162 -6.55 12.25 14.69
N ASP A 163 -7.11 13.15 15.49
CA ASP A 163 -6.66 14.54 15.64
C ASP A 163 -5.87 14.79 16.93
N ARG A 164 -5.89 13.83 17.87
CA ARG A 164 -5.32 13.98 19.22
C ARG A 164 -4.48 12.79 19.66
N ASP A 165 -4.82 11.58 19.24
CA ASP A 165 -4.10 10.36 19.61
C ASP A 165 -3.09 9.98 18.53
N PHE A 166 -1.98 10.70 18.50
CA PHE A 166 -0.90 10.45 17.55
C PHE A 166 -0.13 9.14 17.84
N GLN A 167 -0.15 8.68 19.09
CA GLN A 167 0.45 7.39 19.44
C GLN A 167 -0.32 6.25 18.79
N ARG A 168 -1.67 6.33 18.77
CA ARG A 168 -2.50 5.36 18.05
C ARG A 168 -2.22 5.35 16.56
N ILE A 169 -2.07 6.50 15.91
CA ILE A 169 -1.67 6.57 14.48
C ILE A 169 -0.33 5.85 14.26
N SER A 170 0.67 6.13 15.10
CA SER A 170 1.99 5.49 15.00
C SER A 170 1.89 3.98 15.17
N ASN A 171 1.13 3.52 16.17
CA ASN A 171 0.93 2.10 16.44
C ASN A 171 0.23 1.40 15.26
N VAL A 172 -0.87 1.96 14.75
CA VAL A 172 -1.61 1.34 13.63
C VAL A 172 -0.75 1.32 12.36
N ALA A 173 -0.02 2.40 12.04
CA ALA A 173 0.89 2.43 10.90
C ALA A 173 1.97 1.34 10.99
N ARG A 174 2.51 1.11 12.20
CA ARG A 174 3.39 -0.02 12.47
C ARG A 174 2.67 -1.35 12.25
N TYR A 175 1.53 -1.56 12.91
CA TYR A 175 0.82 -2.84 12.96
C TYR A 175 0.35 -3.32 11.59
N GLU A 176 -0.27 -2.45 10.79
CA GLU A 176 -0.64 -2.79 9.42
C GLU A 176 0.60 -3.04 8.55
N GLY A 177 1.69 -2.29 8.80
CA GLY A 177 2.97 -2.52 8.14
C GLY A 177 3.65 -3.85 8.53
N GLU A 178 3.44 -4.36 9.75
CA GLU A 178 3.96 -5.67 10.18
C GLU A 178 3.45 -6.78 9.25
N HIS A 179 2.16 -6.76 8.91
CA HIS A 179 1.57 -7.74 7.99
C HIS A 179 2.23 -7.70 6.61
N ILE A 180 2.50 -6.52 6.09
CA ILE A 180 3.18 -6.33 4.79
C ILE A 180 4.63 -6.84 4.86
N ILE A 181 5.37 -6.45 5.90
CA ILE A 181 6.77 -6.92 6.06
C ILE A 181 6.81 -8.43 6.19
N LEU A 182 5.94 -9.02 7.00
CA LEU A 182 5.87 -10.48 7.16
C LEU A 182 5.47 -11.16 5.85
N TYR A 183 4.53 -10.59 5.09
CA TYR A 183 4.13 -11.13 3.78
C TYR A 183 5.36 -11.36 2.88
N HIS A 184 6.25 -10.37 2.83
CA HIS A 184 7.41 -10.36 1.92
C HIS A 184 8.67 -11.01 2.50
N ASN A 185 8.78 -11.16 3.82
CA ASN A 185 10.02 -11.63 4.46
C ASN A 185 9.86 -12.93 5.27
N ASP A 186 8.68 -13.22 5.84
CA ASP A 186 8.42 -14.44 6.61
C ASP A 186 6.98 -14.93 6.41
N ARG A 187 6.80 -15.67 5.31
CA ARG A 187 5.47 -16.11 4.87
C ARG A 187 4.81 -17.06 5.86
N ARG A 188 5.61 -17.80 6.62
CA ARG A 188 5.15 -18.74 7.63
C ARG A 188 4.57 -17.99 8.83
N LEU A 189 5.31 -17.00 9.36
CA LEU A 189 4.82 -16.18 10.46
C LEU A 189 3.59 -15.36 10.04
N TYR A 190 3.62 -14.75 8.85
CA TYR A 190 2.44 -14.08 8.28
C TYR A 190 1.20 -14.99 8.30
N SER A 191 1.31 -16.22 7.77
CA SER A 191 0.15 -17.12 7.66
C SER A 191 -0.39 -17.55 9.02
N LYS A 192 0.46 -17.55 10.06
CA LYS A 192 0.06 -17.84 11.44
C LYS A 192 -0.69 -16.68 12.09
N THR A 193 -0.42 -15.44 11.68
CA THR A 193 -0.87 -14.22 12.38
C THR A 193 -1.82 -13.34 11.56
N ALA A 194 -2.08 -13.68 10.29
CA ALA A 194 -2.92 -12.89 9.39
C ALA A 194 -4.40 -12.85 9.82
N ASP A 195 -4.88 -13.86 10.55
CA ASP A 195 -6.25 -13.94 11.04
C ASP A 195 -6.29 -13.75 12.57
N HIS A 196 -6.67 -12.55 12.99
CA HIS A 196 -6.81 -12.20 14.40
C HIS A 196 -8.08 -12.81 15.05
N SER A 197 -9.02 -13.35 14.28
CA SER A 197 -10.25 -13.97 14.83
C SER A 197 -9.98 -15.25 15.63
N ARG A 198 -8.80 -15.88 15.43
CA ARG A 198 -8.42 -17.17 16.02
C ARG A 198 -7.45 -17.05 17.18
N GLY A 199 -7.25 -15.85 17.70
CA GLY A 199 -6.28 -15.56 18.75
C GLY A 199 -4.94 -15.11 18.17
N GLY A 200 -4.53 -13.91 18.57
CA GLY A 200 -3.33 -13.22 18.08
C GLY A 200 -3.61 -11.72 18.04
N SER A 201 -2.68 -10.90 18.52
CA SER A 201 -2.83 -9.44 18.53
C SER A 201 -1.55 -8.79 18.05
N HIS A 202 -1.65 -7.51 17.71
CA HIS A 202 -0.46 -6.69 17.60
C HIS A 202 0.12 -6.33 18.98
N PRO A 203 1.40 -5.96 19.04
CA PRO A 203 2.39 -6.12 17.96
C PRO A 203 2.72 -7.60 17.69
N ILE A 204 2.88 -7.96 16.42
CA ILE A 204 3.32 -9.30 16.01
C ILE A 204 4.85 -9.39 16.11
N LEU A 205 5.54 -8.34 15.66
CA LEU A 205 6.99 -8.24 15.72
C LEU A 205 7.40 -7.48 16.99
N GLN A 206 8.26 -8.11 17.80
CA GLN A 206 8.90 -7.52 18.99
C GLN A 206 10.38 -7.22 18.71
#